data_AF-A0A3N5WWR6-F1
#
_entry.id   AF-A0A3N5WWR6-F1
#
_cell.length_a   1.000
_cell.length_b   1.000
_cell.length_c   1.000
_cell.angle_alpha   90.00
_cell.angle_beta   90.00
_cell.angle_gamma   90.00
#
_symmetry.space_group_name_H-M   'P 1'
#
loop_
_entity.id
_entity.type
_entity.pdbx_description
1 polymer ?
#
loop_
_entity_poly.entity_id
_entity_poly.type
_entity_poly.pdbx_seq_one_letter_code
_entity_poly.pdbx_strand_id
1 'polypeptide(L)' 'MWGGVHPPLGIEGGEIGRPQLAELFRILLKIGYLSQERRGSMSLEITLLPGMTAEETLTDNLARLEEAWREV' A
#
# COMPACT_ATOMS: atom_id res chain seq x y z
N MET A 1 -13.97 7.56 13.23
CA MET A 1 -13.39 6.59 12.28
C MET A 1 -12.38 7.37 11.46
N TRP A 2 -11.09 7.32 11.81
CA TRP A 2 -10.06 8.20 11.23
C TRP A 2 -9.34 7.58 10.02
N GLY A 3 -9.57 6.28 9.73
CA GLY A 3 -9.02 5.59 8.56
C GLY A 3 -9.69 5.97 7.24
N GLY A 4 -11.03 6.07 7.20
CA GLY A 4 -11.78 6.33 5.96
C GLY A 4 -11.65 7.72 5.33
N VAL A 5 -10.69 8.54 5.79
CA VAL A 5 -10.41 9.88 5.23
C VAL A 5 -9.01 10.00 4.66
N HIS A 6 -8.23 8.91 4.60
CA HIS A 6 -6.91 8.97 4.00
C HIS A 6 -7.02 9.25 2.48
N PRO A 7 -6.12 10.09 1.92
CA PRO A 7 -6.03 10.25 0.48
C PRO A 7 -5.78 8.89 -0.21
N PRO A 8 -6.21 8.73 -1.47
CA PRO A 8 -5.88 7.54 -2.25
C PRO A 8 -4.36 7.35 -2.35
N LEU A 9 -3.92 6.10 -2.30
CA LEU A 9 -2.50 5.78 -2.53
C LEU A 9 -2.12 6.17 -3.96
N GLY A 10 -1.02 6.89 -4.11
CA GLY A 10 -0.49 7.29 -5.41
C GLY A 10 -1.25 8.42 -6.10
N ILE A 11 -2.17 9.11 -5.42
CA ILE A 11 -2.78 10.35 -5.94
C ILE A 11 -1.70 11.41 -6.20
N GLU A 12 -1.85 12.18 -7.27
CA GLU A 12 -0.94 13.27 -7.59
C GLU A 12 -0.87 14.29 -6.43
N GLY A 13 0.34 14.65 -6.02
CA GLY A 13 0.58 15.51 -4.85
C GLY A 13 0.30 14.84 -3.49
N GLY A 14 -0.06 13.55 -3.47
CA GLY A 14 -0.28 12.77 -2.26
C GLY A 14 1.01 12.33 -1.56
N GLU A 15 0.88 11.99 -0.28
CA GLU A 15 2.01 11.63 0.58
C GLU A 15 2.52 10.19 0.35
N ILE A 16 1.61 9.26 0.08
CA ILE A 16 1.93 7.83 0.02
C ILE A 16 1.86 7.34 -1.43
N GLY A 17 3.01 6.91 -1.94
CA GLY A 17 3.15 6.22 -3.24
C GLY A 17 4.12 5.05 -3.14
N ARG A 18 4.63 4.59 -4.30
CA ARG A 18 5.53 3.43 -4.37
C ARG A 18 6.75 3.53 -3.45
N PRO A 19 7.50 4.66 -3.37
CA PRO A 19 8.68 4.74 -2.52
C PRO A 19 8.38 4.56 -1.03
N GLN A 20 7.26 5.11 -0.56
CA GLN A 20 6.82 5.00 0.83
C GLN A 20 6.36 3.57 1.14
N LEU A 21 5.68 2.91 0.20
CA LEU A 21 5.29 1.50 0.34
C LEU A 21 6.52 0.58 0.41
N ALA A 22 7.55 0.82 -0.39
CA ALA A 22 8.79 0.05 -0.34
C ALA A 22 9.49 0.23 1.03
N GLU A 23 9.53 1.46 1.55
CA GLU A 23 10.09 1.72 2.87
C GLU A 23 9.28 1.04 3.99
N LEU A 24 7.95 1.07 3.90
CA LEU A 24 7.08 0.34 4.82
C LEU A 24 7.43 -1.16 4.83
N PHE A 25 7.59 -1.79 3.66
CA PHE A 25 7.95 -3.20 3.57
C PHE A 25 9.33 -3.49 4.18
N ARG A 26 10.34 -2.64 3.94
CA ARG A 26 11.65 -2.78 4.58
C ARG A 26 11.54 -2.73 6.10
N ILE A 27 10.76 -1.80 6.64
CA ILE A 27 10.53 -1.68 8.08
C ILE A 27 9.85 -2.94 8.62
N LEU A 28 8.77 -3.40 7.97
CA LEU A 28 8.01 -4.58 8.40
C LEU A 28 8.86 -5.87 8.37
N LEU A 29 9.75 -6.01 7.40
CA LEU A 29 10.74 -7.10 7.36
C LEU A 29 11.78 -6.95 8.48
N LYS A 30 12.34 -5.75 8.66
CA LYS A 30 13.36 -5.45 9.68
C LYS A 30 12.86 -5.75 11.11
N ILE A 31 11.59 -5.48 11.40
CA ILE A 31 10.99 -5.76 12.72
C ILE A 31 10.45 -7.20 12.83
N GLY A 32 10.54 -8.00 11.77
CA GLY A 32 10.10 -9.40 11.74
C GLY A 32 8.60 -9.63 11.54
N TYR A 33 7.81 -8.58 11.26
CA TYR A 33 6.35 -8.70 11.06
C TYR A 33 5.99 -9.53 9.82
N LEU A 34 6.79 -9.39 8.75
CA LEU A 34 6.66 -10.18 7.51
C LEU A 34 7.60 -11.41 7.48
N SER A 35 8.05 -11.89 8.64
CA SER A 35 8.86 -13.12 8.74
C SER A 35 8.17 -14.31 8.07
N GLN A 36 8.94 -15.19 7.43
CA GLN A 36 8.41 -16.44 6.88
C GLN A 36 7.98 -17.44 7.97
N GLU A 37 8.55 -17.33 9.18
CA GLU A 37 8.25 -18.24 10.29
C GLU A 37 7.04 -17.78 11.12
N ARG A 38 6.77 -16.47 11.15
CA ARG A 38 5.67 -15.84 11.90
C ARG A 38 5.12 -14.63 11.16
N ARG A 39 4.46 -14.88 10.02
CA ARG A 39 3.89 -13.83 9.17
C ARG A 39 2.59 -13.28 9.78
N GLY A 40 2.55 -11.97 10.04
CA GLY A 40 1.30 -11.27 10.34
C GLY A 40 0.39 -11.13 9.11
N SER A 41 -0.89 -10.84 9.32
CA SER A 41 -1.81 -10.47 8.24
C SER A 41 -1.69 -8.99 7.93
N MET A 42 -1.72 -8.62 6.64
CA MET A 42 -1.80 -7.22 6.23
C MET A 42 -3.14 -6.95 5.56
N SER A 43 -3.86 -5.93 6.04
CA SER A 43 -5.06 -5.40 5.39
C SER A 43 -4.71 -4.11 4.69
N LEU A 44 -5.25 -3.93 3.47
CA LEU A 44 -5.16 -2.70 2.73
C LEU A 44 -6.53 -2.00 2.74
N GLU A 45 -6.58 -0.80 3.31
CA GLU A 45 -7.73 0.10 3.13
C GLU A 45 -7.42 1.03 1.95
N ILE A 46 -8.34 1.13 1.00
CA ILE A 46 -8.18 1.94 -0.21
C ILE A 46 -9.34 2.92 -0.36
N THR A 47 -9.01 4.13 -0.81
CA THR A 47 -9.96 5.15 -1.24
C THR A 47 -9.93 5.22 -2.77
N LEU A 48 -11.08 5.44 -3.40
CA LEU A 48 -11.17 5.57 -4.87
C LEU A 48 -10.24 6.65 -5.39
N LEU A 49 -9.47 6.32 -6.43
CA LEU A 49 -8.74 7.33 -7.20
C LEU A 49 -9.74 8.19 -7.99
N PRO A 50 -9.53 9.51 -8.07
CA PRO A 50 -10.44 10.40 -8.80
C PRO A 50 -10.64 9.93 -10.25
N GLY A 51 -11.91 9.76 -10.64
CA GLY A 51 -12.27 9.35 -12.00
C GLY A 51 -12.13 7.85 -12.29
N MET A 52 -11.73 7.03 -11.31
CA MET A 52 -11.60 5.58 -11.47
C MET A 52 -12.76 4.84 -10.80
N THR A 53 -13.10 3.67 -11.33
CA THR A 53 -13.99 2.71 -10.69
C THR A 53 -13.30 2.02 -9.51
N ALA A 54 -14.08 1.29 -8.71
CA ALA A 54 -13.55 0.48 -7.60
C ALA A 54 -12.58 -0.62 -8.09
N GLU A 55 -12.89 -1.27 -9.20
CA GLU A 55 -12.06 -2.34 -9.77
C GLU A 55 -10.74 -1.80 -10.34
N GLU A 56 -10.80 -0.67 -11.05
CA GLU A 56 -9.59 0.00 -11.54
C GLU A 56 -8.72 0.50 -10.40
N THR A 57 -9.32 1.10 -9.36
CA THR A 57 -8.59 1.53 -8.16
C THR A 57 -7.92 0.34 -7.47
N LEU A 58 -8.65 -0.77 -7.28
CA LEU A 58 -8.10 -1.98 -6.66
C LEU A 58 -6.93 -2.54 -7.48
N THR A 59 -7.09 -2.63 -8.79
CA THR A 59 -6.06 -3.14 -9.71
C THR A 59 -4.80 -2.28 -9.65
N ASP A 60 -4.95 -0.95 -9.71
CA ASP A 60 -3.84 0.00 -9.59
C ASP A 60 -3.13 -0.12 -8.23
N ASN A 61 -3.88 -0.21 -7.13
CA ASN A 61 -3.31 -0.34 -5.79
C ASN A 61 -2.53 -1.66 -5.61
N LEU A 62 -3.05 -2.77 -6.12
CA LEU A 62 -2.33 -4.06 -6.11
C LEU A 62 -1.05 -4.00 -6.93
N ALA A 63 -1.08 -3.36 -8.11
CA ALA A 63 0.11 -3.17 -8.93
C ALA A 63 1.18 -2.33 -8.20
N ARG A 64 0.80 -1.25 -7.52
CA ARG A 64 1.72 -0.43 -6.71
C ARG A 64 2.37 -1.21 -5.58
N LEU A 65 1.59 -2.04 -4.88
CA LEU A 65 2.12 -2.90 -3.80
C LEU A 65 3.11 -3.92 -4.37
N GLU A 66 2.77 -4.57 -5.47
CA GLU A 66 3.64 -5.53 -6.16
C GLU A 66 4.94 -4.87 -6.63
N GLU A 67 4.86 -3.69 -7.25
CA GLU A 67 6.03 -2.93 -7.68
C GLU A 67 6.91 -2.51 -6.49
N ALA A 68 6.31 -2.00 -5.42
CA ALA A 68 7.03 -1.63 -4.20
C ALA A 68 7.71 -2.83 -3.55
N TRP A 69 7.03 -4.00 -3.54
CA TRP A 69 7.57 -5.23 -2.99
C TRP A 69 8.79 -5.74 -3.77
N ARG A 70 8.82 -5.56 -5.10
CA ARG A 70 9.98 -5.94 -5.94
C ARG A 70 11.23 -5.10 -5.69
N GLU A 71 11.11 -3.96 -5.01
CA GLU A 71 12.23 -3.08 -4.63
C GLU A 71 12.85 -3.41 -3.25
N VAL A 72 12.38 -4.47 -2.58
CA VAL A 72 12.72 -4.84 -1.20
C VAL A 72 13.29 -6.25 -1.12
#